data_AF-A0A5C5V7T1-F1
#
_entry.id   AF-A0A5C5V7T1-F1
#
_cell.length_a   1.000
_cell.length_b   1.000
_cell.length_c   1.000
_cell.angle_alpha   90.00
_cell.angle_beta   90.00
_cell.angle_gamma   90.00
#
_symmetry.space_group_name_H-M   'P 1'
#
loop_
_entity.id
_entity.type
_entity.pdbx_description
1 polymer ?
#
loop_
_entity_poly.entity_id
_entity_poly.type
_entity_poly.pdbx_seq_one_letter_code
_entity_poly.pdbx_strand_id
1 'polypeptide(L)'
;MPKGFFVQVTILVRTYDSYGYSKLFSPIAALLSLRLGDYGPAIDELDLLTWLPSRTRMFRPTLERSFDEFHKEIKTLPRMTFRRKSNRFELSFPSSRFFAGDQRQDPAAQMLNDAAAEVAQFLPLIKKRLKKTDDFDVVRFLEDANRLLCEGLGSVDEWRQIEQESNEKRRAELAKMSPWELLDIDWDDYHPSAREILDDPFYWSCTDDTAPHGNDTGADLLHSFLKWNKRNRTTDPLRFLDRLLDEWGFQPIDWTVTDPAMVNAMGSSDPIGLDVANESIIALAFAVVKLRGKCPPEIVELALAGVNRTAFLVEQSDCKAKIKELWYASIAKIRTKLNELRR
;
A
#
# COMPACT_ATOMS: atom_id res chain seq x y z
N MET A 1 9.26 -0.75 -21.88
CA MET A 1 9.34 0.59 -22.51
C MET A 1 10.23 1.46 -21.63
N PRO A 2 11.02 2.40 -22.17
CA PRO A 2 11.79 3.30 -21.31
C PRO A 2 10.81 4.13 -20.48
N LYS A 3 10.90 4.01 -19.14
CA LYS A 3 10.22 4.92 -18.21
C LYS A 3 10.65 6.35 -18.57
N GLY A 4 9.71 7.29 -18.69
CA GLY A 4 10.07 8.69 -18.88
C GLY A 4 10.96 9.13 -17.72
N PHE A 5 12.19 9.56 -18.02
CA PHE A 5 13.26 9.86 -17.05
C PHE A 5 13.00 11.14 -16.24
N PHE A 6 11.87 11.23 -15.54
CA PHE A 6 11.60 12.29 -14.58
C PHE A 6 11.54 11.68 -13.18
N VAL A 7 12.19 12.32 -12.22
CA VAL A 7 12.13 11.89 -10.83
C VAL A 7 10.70 12.10 -10.32
N GLN A 8 9.99 11.02 -10.03
CA GLN A 8 8.69 11.08 -9.37
C GLN A 8 8.90 11.33 -7.88
N VAL A 9 8.34 12.41 -7.36
CA VAL A 9 8.48 12.78 -5.95
C VAL A 9 7.17 12.55 -5.21
N THR A 10 7.22 11.75 -4.15
CA THR A 10 6.10 11.58 -3.21
C THR A 10 6.50 12.19 -1.87
N ILE A 11 5.63 12.98 -1.27
CA ILE A 11 5.81 13.44 0.12
C ILE A 11 4.58 13.05 0.93
N LEU A 12 4.79 12.15 1.89
CA LEU A 12 3.78 11.69 2.83
C LEU A 12 4.05 12.26 4.21
N VAL A 13 3.01 12.26 5.04
CA VAL A 13 3.09 12.66 6.45
C VAL A 13 2.75 11.48 7.35
N ARG A 14 3.44 11.40 8.49
CA ARG A 14 3.09 10.53 9.61
C ARG A 14 2.90 11.35 10.87
N THR A 15 1.75 11.17 11.53
CA THR A 15 1.52 11.55 12.92
C THR A 15 1.41 10.28 13.77
N TYR A 16 1.09 10.41 15.06
CA TYR A 16 0.82 9.24 15.88
C TYR A 16 -0.49 8.52 15.53
N ASP A 17 -1.45 9.21 14.90
CA ASP A 17 -2.82 8.72 14.61
C ASP A 17 -3.21 8.78 13.12
N SER A 18 -2.31 9.23 12.24
CA SER A 18 -2.55 9.26 10.80
C SER A 18 -1.26 9.05 10.00
N TYR A 19 -1.44 8.56 8.77
CA TYR A 19 -0.39 8.38 7.79
C TYR A 19 -0.96 8.65 6.39
N GLY A 20 -0.24 9.38 5.55
CA GLY A 20 -0.59 9.52 4.13
C GLY A 20 -0.49 10.95 3.60
N TYR A 21 -1.44 11.31 2.74
CA TYR A 21 -1.50 12.59 2.05
C TYR A 21 -1.56 13.77 3.03
N SER A 22 -0.97 14.90 2.64
CA SER A 22 -0.93 16.11 3.45
C SER A 22 -1.18 17.34 2.62
N LYS A 23 -2.14 18.17 3.02
CA LYS A 23 -2.37 19.49 2.38
C LYS A 23 -1.15 20.42 2.41
N LEU A 24 -0.24 20.25 3.38
CA LEU A 24 1.00 21.03 3.49
C LEU A 24 2.10 20.55 2.53
N PHE A 25 2.39 19.24 2.52
CA PHE A 25 3.53 18.66 1.81
C PHE A 25 3.23 18.13 0.40
N SER A 26 2.00 17.77 0.09
CA SER A 26 1.64 17.24 -1.23
C SER A 26 1.77 18.27 -2.37
N PRO A 27 1.46 19.57 -2.18
CA PRO A 27 1.76 20.60 -3.20
C PRO A 27 3.26 20.69 -3.54
N ILE A 28 4.12 20.46 -2.54
CA ILE A 28 5.57 20.46 -2.71
C ILE A 28 6.02 19.26 -3.55
N ALA A 29 5.44 18.08 -3.29
CA ALA A 29 5.67 16.88 -4.08
C ALA A 29 5.27 17.10 -5.56
N ALA A 30 4.13 17.76 -5.79
CA ALA A 30 3.65 18.12 -7.12
C ALA A 30 4.60 19.09 -7.83
N LEU A 31 5.05 20.15 -7.14
CA LEU A 31 6.01 21.11 -7.68
C LEU A 31 7.28 20.42 -8.16
N LEU A 32 7.87 19.59 -7.30
CA LEU A 32 9.10 18.87 -7.62
C LEU A 32 8.88 17.89 -8.78
N SER A 33 7.83 17.08 -8.74
CA SER A 33 7.53 16.10 -9.81
C SER A 33 7.25 16.75 -11.18
N LEU A 34 6.72 17.97 -11.18
CA LEU A 34 6.39 18.70 -12.40
C LEU A 34 7.61 19.41 -13.00
N ARG A 35 8.48 19.97 -12.15
CA ARG A 35 9.52 20.93 -12.57
C ARG A 35 10.95 20.38 -12.54
N LEU A 36 11.20 19.30 -11.81
CA LEU A 36 12.50 18.63 -11.82
C LEU A 36 12.75 17.95 -13.18
N GLY A 37 14.00 17.99 -13.62
CA GLY A 37 14.44 17.37 -14.87
C GLY A 37 14.79 15.89 -14.73
N ASP A 38 15.43 15.37 -15.75
CA ASP A 38 16.20 14.13 -15.68
C ASP A 38 17.50 14.42 -14.95
N TYR A 39 17.97 13.54 -14.06
CA TYR A 39 19.27 13.65 -13.39
C TYR A 39 20.09 12.37 -13.52
N GLY A 40 19.67 11.41 -14.33
CA GLY A 40 20.30 10.11 -14.48
C GLY A 40 19.45 8.98 -13.89
N PRO A 41 19.66 7.74 -14.37
CA PRO A 41 18.76 6.62 -14.14
C PRO A 41 18.85 5.99 -12.75
N ALA A 42 19.76 6.42 -11.87
CA ALA A 42 19.89 5.76 -10.57
C ALA A 42 18.71 6.06 -9.62
N ILE A 43 17.98 7.16 -9.83
CA ILE A 43 16.80 7.50 -9.03
C ILE A 43 15.65 7.88 -9.96
N ASP A 44 14.66 6.99 -10.03
CA ASP A 44 13.38 7.24 -10.70
C ASP A 44 12.34 7.77 -9.69
N GLU A 45 12.44 7.35 -8.42
CA GLU A 45 11.45 7.65 -7.38
C GLU A 45 12.13 8.22 -6.12
N LEU A 46 11.58 9.34 -5.64
CA LEU A 46 12.00 10.02 -4.43
C LEU A 46 10.84 10.10 -3.44
N ASP A 47 10.90 9.26 -2.41
CA ASP A 47 9.88 9.20 -1.37
C ASP A 47 10.34 9.86 -0.09
N LEU A 48 9.63 10.91 0.29
CA LEU A 48 9.87 11.66 1.49
C LEU A 48 8.75 11.39 2.49
N LEU A 49 9.11 11.06 3.73
CA LEU A 49 8.16 10.87 4.83
C LEU A 49 8.46 11.89 5.93
N THR A 50 7.59 12.89 6.05
CA THR A 50 7.69 13.91 7.09
C THR A 50 6.96 13.46 8.35
N TRP A 51 7.66 13.42 9.48
CA TRP A 51 7.07 13.05 10.76
C TRP A 51 6.71 14.31 11.54
N LEU A 52 5.42 14.46 11.87
CA LEU A 52 4.91 15.63 12.57
C LEU A 52 4.72 15.33 14.05
N PRO A 53 5.55 15.90 14.95
CA PRO A 53 5.39 15.68 16.37
C PRO A 53 4.07 16.24 16.90
N SER A 54 3.61 15.71 18.04
CA SER A 54 2.53 16.32 18.81
C SER A 54 3.11 17.41 19.73
N ARG A 55 2.45 18.58 19.81
CA ARG A 55 2.86 19.67 20.72
C ARG A 55 2.71 19.31 22.18
N THR A 56 1.72 18.50 22.50
CA THR A 56 1.36 18.07 23.85
C THR A 56 1.14 16.57 23.87
N ARG A 57 1.22 15.96 25.06
CA ARG A 57 0.86 14.55 25.28
C ARG A 57 -0.67 14.39 25.32
N MET A 58 -1.33 14.71 24.21
CA MET A 58 -2.76 14.46 24.00
C MET A 58 -2.94 13.43 22.89
N PHE A 59 -3.54 12.30 23.22
CA PHE A 59 -3.85 11.21 22.31
C PHE A 59 -5.34 10.85 22.37
N ARG A 60 -5.86 10.25 21.31
CA ARG A 60 -7.23 9.70 21.31
C ARG A 60 -7.31 8.53 22.31
N PRO A 61 -8.47 8.29 22.94
CA PRO A 61 -8.70 7.07 23.72
C PRO A 61 -8.23 5.84 22.93
N THR A 62 -7.65 4.86 23.62
CA THR A 62 -7.04 3.62 23.08
C THR A 62 -5.76 3.76 22.25
N LEU A 63 -5.29 4.97 21.92
CA LEU A 63 -4.07 5.20 21.12
C LEU A 63 -2.83 5.62 21.91
N GLU A 64 -2.83 5.47 23.24
CA GLU A 64 -1.69 5.84 24.09
C GLU A 64 -0.39 5.12 23.68
N ARG A 65 -0.50 3.81 23.43
CA ARG A 65 0.65 3.01 22.99
C ARG A 65 1.20 3.50 21.65
N SER A 66 0.34 3.74 20.67
CA SER A 66 0.74 4.27 19.35
C SER A 66 1.38 5.66 19.48
N PHE A 67 0.88 6.50 20.38
CA PHE A 67 1.46 7.80 20.70
C PHE A 67 2.90 7.67 21.24
N ASP A 68 3.10 6.83 22.24
CA ASP A 68 4.40 6.66 22.88
C ASP A 68 5.41 5.98 21.94
N GLU A 69 4.98 4.97 21.16
CA GLU A 69 5.80 4.33 20.14
C GLU A 69 6.21 5.33 19.04
N PHE A 70 5.29 6.13 18.54
CA PHE A 70 5.58 7.17 17.54
C PHE A 70 6.62 8.18 18.06
N HIS A 71 6.44 8.72 19.27
CA HIS A 71 7.36 9.71 19.84
C HIS A 71 8.72 9.11 20.26
N LYS A 72 8.80 7.80 20.42
CA LYS A 72 10.07 7.08 20.54
C LYS A 72 10.75 6.95 19.17
N GLU A 73 10.01 6.57 18.13
CA GLU A 73 10.52 6.37 16.78
C GLU A 73 11.00 7.69 16.14
N ILE A 74 10.27 8.79 16.30
CA ILE A 74 10.62 10.08 15.69
C ILE A 74 12.01 10.59 16.11
N LYS A 75 12.48 10.22 17.32
CA LYS A 75 13.82 10.57 17.85
C LYS A 75 14.97 9.87 17.13
N THR A 76 14.67 8.85 16.32
CA THR A 76 15.66 8.08 15.56
C THR A 76 15.85 8.58 14.12
N LEU A 77 15.16 9.67 13.76
CA LEU A 77 15.22 10.30 12.44
C LEU A 77 16.37 11.33 12.37
N PRO A 78 16.90 11.65 11.18
CA PRO A 78 16.48 11.18 9.86
C PRO A 78 16.93 9.75 9.55
N ARG A 79 16.13 9.03 8.75
CA ARG A 79 16.45 7.69 8.22
C ARG A 79 16.41 7.73 6.70
N MET A 80 17.33 7.00 6.06
CA MET A 80 17.42 6.96 4.60
C MET A 80 17.73 5.56 4.09
N THR A 81 17.01 5.18 3.04
CA THR A 81 17.19 3.93 2.31
C THR A 81 17.33 4.24 0.82
N PHE A 82 18.27 3.60 0.14
CA PHE A 82 18.33 3.67 -1.32
C PHE A 82 18.28 2.26 -1.92
N ARG A 83 17.16 1.97 -2.58
CA ARG A 83 16.87 0.68 -3.23
C ARG A 83 17.30 0.75 -4.69
N ARG A 84 18.56 0.37 -4.94
CA ARG A 84 19.16 0.41 -6.29
C ARG A 84 18.43 -0.46 -7.32
N LYS A 85 17.83 -1.57 -6.91
CA LYS A 85 17.09 -2.45 -7.84
C LYS A 85 15.84 -1.79 -8.42
N SER A 86 15.21 -0.91 -7.64
CA SER A 86 13.98 -0.22 -8.01
C SER A 86 14.21 1.27 -8.27
N ASN A 87 15.46 1.73 -8.33
CA ASN A 87 15.85 3.15 -8.46
C ASN A 87 15.07 4.08 -7.51
N ARG A 88 14.83 3.64 -6.26
CA ARG A 88 13.98 4.35 -5.31
C ARG A 88 14.76 4.83 -4.09
N PHE A 89 14.71 6.12 -3.82
CA PHE A 89 15.31 6.73 -2.65
C PHE A 89 14.22 7.12 -1.64
N GLU A 90 14.36 6.64 -0.41
CA GLU A 90 13.45 6.91 0.69
C GLU A 90 14.15 7.74 1.77
N LEU A 91 13.50 8.82 2.22
CA LEU A 91 14.00 9.67 3.30
C LEU A 91 12.87 10.02 4.28
N SER A 92 13.02 9.57 5.52
CA SER A 92 12.15 9.96 6.63
C SER A 92 12.86 11.00 7.50
N PHE A 93 12.18 12.10 7.85
CA PHE A 93 12.75 13.15 8.70
C PHE A 93 11.70 13.76 9.64
N PRO A 94 12.10 14.31 10.80
CA PRO A 94 11.19 14.99 11.71
C PRO A 94 10.98 16.43 11.25
N SER A 95 9.73 16.89 11.20
CA SER A 95 9.48 18.32 11.05
C SER A 95 9.83 19.04 12.35
N SER A 96 10.55 20.13 12.20
CA SER A 96 10.91 21.10 13.24
C SER A 96 9.97 22.30 13.26
N ARG A 97 9.26 22.55 12.15
CA ARG A 97 8.38 23.71 11.96
C ARG A 97 6.90 23.38 12.15
N PHE A 98 6.49 22.17 11.80
CA PHE A 98 5.09 21.74 11.78
C PHE A 98 4.84 20.61 12.78
N PHE A 99 3.59 20.55 13.22
CA PHE A 99 3.09 19.60 14.21
C PHE A 99 1.83 18.91 13.66
N ALA A 100 1.44 17.81 14.31
CA ALA A 100 0.28 17.02 13.87
C ALA A 100 -1.01 17.83 13.74
N GLY A 101 -1.18 18.91 14.52
CA GLY A 101 -2.35 19.79 14.46
C GLY A 101 -2.42 20.65 13.19
N ASP A 102 -1.27 20.98 12.60
CA ASP A 102 -1.20 21.89 11.44
C ASP A 102 -1.77 21.24 10.17
N GLN A 103 -1.83 19.90 10.12
CA GLN A 103 -2.46 19.12 9.05
C GLN A 103 -3.98 19.32 8.94
N ARG A 104 -4.62 19.79 10.01
CA ARG A 104 -6.09 19.92 10.07
C ARG A 104 -6.61 21.21 9.46
N GLN A 105 -5.72 22.14 9.12
CA GLN A 105 -6.06 23.46 8.61
C GLN A 105 -5.74 23.56 7.14
N ASP A 106 -6.45 24.42 6.42
CA ASP A 106 -6.07 24.77 5.06
C ASP A 106 -4.85 25.70 5.11
N PRO A 107 -3.75 25.35 4.44
CA PRO A 107 -2.50 26.08 4.59
C PRO A 107 -2.54 27.41 3.83
N ALA A 108 -2.03 28.45 4.47
CA ALA A 108 -1.70 29.70 3.79
C ALA A 108 -0.46 29.53 2.90
N ALA A 109 -0.27 30.40 1.92
CA ALA A 109 0.87 30.35 0.99
C ALA A 109 2.23 30.33 1.73
N GLN A 110 2.36 31.13 2.80
CA GLN A 110 3.56 31.15 3.61
C GLN A 110 3.85 29.80 4.29
N MET A 111 2.81 29.09 4.77
CA MET A 111 3.01 27.76 5.37
C MET A 111 3.51 26.75 4.35
N LEU A 112 3.02 26.82 3.11
CA LEU A 112 3.50 25.97 2.01
C LEU A 112 4.96 26.28 1.66
N ASN A 113 5.32 27.56 1.58
CA ASN A 113 6.70 27.99 1.36
C ASN A 113 7.63 27.56 2.51
N ASP A 114 7.17 27.66 3.77
CA ASP A 114 7.93 27.23 4.93
C ASP A 114 8.15 25.71 4.97
N ALA A 115 7.15 24.93 4.53
CA ALA A 115 7.25 23.49 4.36
C ALA A 115 8.20 23.12 3.21
N ALA A 116 8.16 23.86 2.09
CA ALA A 116 9.07 23.68 0.96
C ALA A 116 10.53 23.91 1.38
N ALA A 117 10.78 25.00 2.09
CA ALA A 117 12.09 25.30 2.65
C ALA A 117 12.55 24.24 3.67
N GLU A 118 11.65 23.65 4.45
CA GLU A 118 12.01 22.55 5.35
C GLU A 118 12.42 21.29 4.56
N VAL A 119 11.68 20.92 3.51
CA VAL A 119 12.06 19.80 2.62
C VAL A 119 13.45 20.04 2.01
N ALA A 120 13.73 21.26 1.55
CA ALA A 120 15.03 21.62 0.96
C ALA A 120 16.21 21.39 1.92
N GLN A 121 16.01 21.58 3.24
CA GLN A 121 17.06 21.35 4.24
C GLN A 121 17.46 19.88 4.36
N PHE A 122 16.54 18.94 4.10
CA PHE A 122 16.78 17.52 4.25
C PHE A 122 17.25 16.84 2.95
N LEU A 123 16.91 17.38 1.77
CA LEU A 123 17.31 16.80 0.48
C LEU A 123 18.83 16.54 0.32
N PRO A 124 19.76 17.41 0.81
CA PRO A 124 21.19 17.15 0.73
C PRO A 124 21.65 15.83 1.36
N LEU A 125 20.84 15.23 2.24
CA LEU A 125 21.12 13.92 2.84
C LEU A 125 21.20 12.79 1.80
N ILE A 126 20.61 12.96 0.61
CA ILE A 126 20.68 11.99 -0.50
C ILE A 126 22.11 11.56 -0.85
N LYS A 127 23.06 12.51 -0.75
CA LYS A 127 24.50 12.31 -1.00
C LYS A 127 25.11 11.20 -0.13
N LYS A 128 24.55 10.93 1.06
CA LYS A 128 25.07 9.93 2.01
C LYS A 128 24.78 8.48 1.61
N ARG A 129 23.91 8.22 0.63
CA ARG A 129 23.58 6.85 0.16
C ARG A 129 23.93 6.60 -1.30
N LEU A 130 24.19 7.66 -2.06
CA LEU A 130 24.67 7.58 -3.43
C LEU A 130 26.18 7.26 -3.44
N LYS A 131 26.55 6.33 -4.32
CA LYS A 131 27.92 5.97 -4.66
C LYS A 131 28.29 6.70 -5.95
N LYS A 132 29.59 6.84 -6.21
CA LYS A 132 30.10 7.38 -7.49
C LYS A 132 29.67 6.57 -8.72
N THR A 133 29.30 5.31 -8.53
CA THR A 133 28.81 4.40 -9.58
C THR A 133 27.31 4.53 -9.83
N ASP A 134 26.58 5.21 -8.94
CA ASP A 134 25.16 5.45 -9.13
C ASP A 134 25.07 6.64 -10.12
N ASP A 135 24.59 6.39 -11.33
CA ASP A 135 24.46 7.38 -12.41
C ASP A 135 23.35 8.39 -12.08
N PHE A 136 23.69 9.39 -11.26
CA PHE A 136 22.80 10.44 -10.81
C PHE A 136 23.57 11.73 -10.51
N ASP A 137 23.26 12.80 -11.25
CA ASP A 137 23.81 14.15 -11.07
C ASP A 137 23.21 14.82 -9.83
N VAL A 138 23.69 14.37 -8.68
CA VAL A 138 23.25 14.86 -7.36
C VAL A 138 23.54 16.34 -7.14
N VAL A 139 24.50 16.92 -7.85
CA VAL A 139 24.82 18.35 -7.71
C VAL A 139 23.73 19.16 -8.40
N ARG A 140 23.49 18.90 -9.69
CA ARG A 140 22.43 19.58 -10.45
C ARG A 140 21.05 19.37 -9.83
N PHE A 141 20.75 18.14 -9.39
CA PHE A 141 19.49 17.82 -8.70
C PHE A 141 19.26 18.72 -7.48
N LEU A 142 20.26 18.85 -6.60
CA LEU A 142 20.12 19.66 -5.39
C LEU A 142 20.03 21.16 -5.69
N GLU A 143 20.75 21.64 -6.70
CA GLU A 143 20.66 23.04 -7.14
C GLU A 143 19.26 23.38 -7.65
N ASP A 144 18.71 22.57 -8.54
CA ASP A 144 17.35 22.76 -9.06
C ASP A 144 16.28 22.62 -7.98
N ALA A 145 16.37 21.57 -7.16
CA ALA A 145 15.42 21.36 -6.08
C ALA A 145 15.46 22.51 -5.06
N ASN A 146 16.65 22.96 -4.67
CA ASN A 146 16.78 24.09 -3.75
C ASN A 146 16.24 25.38 -4.34
N ARG A 147 16.48 25.64 -5.64
CA ARG A 147 15.91 26.79 -6.34
C ARG A 147 14.38 26.76 -6.29
N LEU A 148 13.75 25.66 -6.71
CA LEU A 148 12.29 25.51 -6.71
C LEU A 148 11.68 25.66 -5.31
N LEU A 149 12.31 25.08 -4.29
CA LEU A 149 11.78 25.04 -2.93
C LEU A 149 12.02 26.34 -2.15
N CYS A 150 13.07 27.10 -2.47
CA CYS A 150 13.39 28.36 -1.79
C CYS A 150 12.81 29.61 -2.47
N GLU A 151 12.56 29.58 -3.77
CA GLU A 151 11.85 30.67 -4.47
C GLU A 151 10.41 30.80 -3.96
N GLY A 152 9.75 29.67 -3.68
CA GLY A 152 8.36 29.63 -3.21
C GLY A 152 7.35 30.10 -4.26
N LEU A 153 6.07 30.04 -3.92
CA LEU A 153 4.99 30.60 -4.74
C LEU A 153 4.28 31.72 -3.98
N GLY A 154 3.76 32.70 -4.71
CA GLY A 154 3.18 33.93 -4.18
C GLY A 154 1.79 33.75 -3.59
N SER A 155 1.07 32.70 -3.99
CA SER A 155 -0.32 32.47 -3.53
C SER A 155 -0.66 30.98 -3.39
N VAL A 156 -1.74 30.70 -2.65
CA VAL A 156 -2.30 29.35 -2.51
C VAL A 156 -2.86 28.86 -3.85
N ASP A 157 -3.37 29.76 -4.70
CA ASP A 157 -3.93 29.38 -6.00
C ASP A 157 -2.84 28.93 -6.98
N GLU A 158 -1.65 29.54 -6.93
CA GLU A 158 -0.48 29.04 -7.68
C GLU A 158 -0.09 27.62 -7.24
N TRP A 159 -0.08 27.34 -5.93
CA TRP A 159 0.15 25.98 -5.42
C TRP A 159 -0.89 24.99 -5.92
N ARG A 160 -2.18 25.36 -5.88
CA ARG A 160 -3.28 24.52 -6.39
C ARG A 160 -3.15 24.26 -7.90
N GLN A 161 -2.75 25.26 -8.67
CA GLN A 161 -2.53 25.10 -10.11
C GLN A 161 -1.42 24.07 -10.37
N ILE A 162 -0.31 24.14 -9.64
CA ILE A 162 0.77 23.15 -9.73
C ILE A 162 0.29 21.74 -9.39
N GLU A 163 -0.52 21.58 -8.34
CA GLU A 163 -1.13 20.29 -8.01
C GLU A 163 -2.04 19.77 -9.12
N GLN A 164 -2.87 20.63 -9.71
CA GLN A 164 -3.75 20.26 -10.82
C GLN A 164 -2.95 19.80 -12.05
N GLU A 165 -1.96 20.59 -12.48
CA GLU A 165 -1.07 20.26 -13.60
C GLU A 165 -0.33 18.93 -13.35
N SER A 166 0.21 18.74 -12.14
CA SER A 166 0.88 17.49 -11.76
C SER A 166 -0.08 16.28 -11.77
N ASN A 167 -1.30 16.46 -11.27
CA ASN A 167 -2.31 15.40 -11.25
C ASN A 167 -2.82 15.04 -12.65
N GLU A 168 -2.92 16.02 -13.56
CA GLU A 168 -3.27 15.77 -14.96
C GLU A 168 -2.15 15.02 -15.68
N LYS A 169 -0.89 15.44 -15.50
CA LYS A 169 0.27 14.73 -16.02
C LYS A 169 0.30 13.28 -15.50
N ARG A 170 0.13 13.09 -14.18
CA ARG A 170 0.07 11.75 -13.57
C ARG A 170 -1.08 10.91 -14.15
N ARG A 171 -2.28 11.46 -14.28
CA ARG A 171 -3.42 10.76 -14.89
C ARG A 171 -3.14 10.36 -16.34
N ALA A 172 -2.51 11.24 -17.12
CA ALA A 172 -2.14 10.94 -18.50
C ALA A 172 -1.06 9.85 -18.59
N GLU A 173 -0.11 9.81 -17.65
CA GLU A 173 0.88 8.72 -17.58
C GLU A 173 0.26 7.39 -17.13
N LEU A 174 -0.58 7.40 -16.08
CA LEU A 174 -1.29 6.21 -15.62
C LEU A 174 -2.20 5.62 -16.72
N ALA A 175 -2.82 6.46 -17.55
CA ALA A 175 -3.65 6.01 -18.67
C ALA A 175 -2.86 5.26 -19.77
N LYS A 176 -1.53 5.42 -19.81
CA LYS A 176 -0.64 4.71 -20.75
C LYS A 176 -0.09 3.41 -20.17
N MET A 177 -0.18 3.23 -18.85
CA MET A 177 0.35 2.05 -18.17
C MET A 177 -0.52 0.83 -18.41
N SER A 178 0.14 -0.32 -18.55
CA SER A 178 -0.53 -1.61 -18.54
C SER A 178 -1.13 -1.90 -17.15
N PRO A 179 -2.15 -2.78 -17.05
CA PRO A 179 -2.69 -3.21 -15.76
C PRO A 179 -1.63 -3.75 -14.79
N TRP A 180 -0.54 -4.35 -15.29
CA TRP A 180 0.57 -4.82 -14.47
C TRP A 180 1.42 -3.69 -13.89
N GLU A 181 1.66 -2.63 -14.66
CA GLU A 181 2.44 -1.48 -14.20
C GLU A 181 1.65 -0.68 -13.15
N LEU A 182 0.33 -0.62 -13.27
CA LEU A 182 -0.55 0.05 -12.29
C LEU A 182 -0.55 -0.59 -10.90
N LEU A 183 -0.13 -1.85 -10.77
CA LEU A 183 -0.11 -2.58 -9.51
C LEU A 183 1.10 -2.24 -8.62
N ASP A 184 2.15 -1.63 -9.19
CA ASP A 184 3.36 -1.21 -8.47
C ASP A 184 3.96 -2.29 -7.54
N ILE A 185 4.08 -3.52 -8.06
CA ILE A 185 4.51 -4.69 -7.27
C ILE A 185 6.03 -4.73 -7.14
N ASP A 186 6.54 -4.81 -5.92
CA ASP A 186 7.92 -5.23 -5.66
C ASP A 186 8.04 -6.76 -5.76
N TRP A 187 8.47 -7.24 -6.92
CA TRP A 187 8.57 -8.68 -7.21
C TRP A 187 9.59 -9.41 -6.33
N ASP A 188 10.54 -8.70 -5.69
CA ASP A 188 11.51 -9.33 -4.78
C ASP A 188 10.86 -9.87 -3.49
N ASP A 189 9.67 -9.37 -3.12
CA ASP A 189 8.91 -9.85 -1.96
C ASP A 189 8.19 -11.18 -2.21
N TYR A 190 8.13 -11.65 -3.46
CA TYR A 190 7.34 -12.80 -3.89
C TYR A 190 8.19 -13.93 -4.48
N HIS A 191 7.60 -15.12 -4.57
CA HIS A 191 8.26 -16.27 -5.18
C HIS A 191 8.41 -16.06 -6.71
N PRO A 192 9.54 -16.42 -7.33
CA PRO A 192 9.76 -16.18 -8.77
C PRO A 192 8.69 -16.78 -9.69
N SER A 193 8.16 -17.96 -9.36
CA SER A 193 7.10 -18.61 -10.15
C SER A 193 5.70 -18.04 -9.90
N ALA A 194 5.51 -17.21 -8.87
CA ALA A 194 4.17 -16.76 -8.48
C ALA A 194 3.48 -15.97 -9.62
N ARG A 195 4.24 -15.16 -10.36
CA ARG A 195 3.71 -14.36 -11.47
C ARG A 195 3.28 -15.22 -12.67
N GLU A 196 3.96 -16.34 -12.90
CA GLU A 196 3.59 -17.28 -13.96
C GLU A 196 2.33 -18.06 -13.60
N ILE A 197 2.14 -18.36 -12.31
CA ILE A 197 0.98 -19.10 -11.81
C ILE A 197 -0.25 -18.18 -11.70
N LEU A 198 -0.05 -16.98 -11.14
CA LEU A 198 -1.05 -15.93 -10.97
C LEU A 198 -0.88 -14.90 -12.08
N ASP A 199 -1.32 -15.27 -13.27
CA ASP A 199 -1.07 -14.62 -14.56
C ASP A 199 -2.07 -13.52 -14.95
N ASP A 200 -2.99 -13.17 -14.05
CA ASP A 200 -3.95 -12.06 -14.20
C ASP A 200 -3.69 -10.99 -13.12
N PRO A 201 -3.59 -9.69 -13.49
CA PRO A 201 -3.49 -8.56 -12.56
C PRO A 201 -4.50 -8.61 -11.41
N PHE A 202 -5.69 -9.16 -11.64
CA PHE A 202 -6.74 -9.36 -10.65
C PHE A 202 -6.22 -10.05 -9.38
N TYR A 203 -5.39 -11.09 -9.47
CA TYR A 203 -4.89 -11.81 -8.29
C TYR A 203 -3.89 -11.00 -7.44
N TRP A 204 -3.38 -9.91 -8.01
CA TRP A 204 -2.37 -9.04 -7.41
C TRP A 204 -2.92 -7.70 -6.96
N SER A 205 -4.16 -7.36 -7.36
CA SER A 205 -4.81 -6.12 -6.96
C SER A 205 -4.97 -6.03 -5.44
N CYS A 206 -4.52 -4.91 -4.88
CA CYS A 206 -4.72 -4.52 -3.48
C CYS A 206 -5.83 -3.49 -3.29
N THR A 207 -6.54 -3.15 -4.37
CA THR A 207 -7.60 -2.11 -4.38
C THR A 207 -8.91 -2.59 -5.02
N ASP A 208 -8.96 -3.84 -5.49
CA ASP A 208 -10.19 -4.46 -5.98
C ASP A 208 -10.75 -5.32 -4.85
N ASP A 209 -11.78 -4.83 -4.17
CA ASP A 209 -12.38 -5.50 -3.00
C ASP A 209 -12.83 -6.95 -3.27
N THR A 210 -13.01 -7.32 -4.55
CA THR A 210 -13.40 -8.67 -4.95
C THR A 210 -12.21 -9.58 -5.32
N ALA A 211 -11.00 -9.03 -5.37
CA ALA A 211 -9.75 -9.78 -5.52
C ALA A 211 -9.34 -10.45 -4.20
N PRO A 212 -8.57 -11.56 -4.24
CA PRO A 212 -8.22 -12.32 -3.03
C PRO A 212 -7.52 -11.51 -1.92
N HIS A 213 -6.89 -10.39 -2.24
CA HIS A 213 -6.17 -9.54 -1.28
C HIS A 213 -6.50 -8.05 -1.43
N GLY A 214 -7.62 -7.72 -2.08
CA GLY A 214 -8.01 -6.32 -2.28
C GLY A 214 -8.96 -5.79 -1.22
N ASN A 215 -9.69 -6.66 -0.51
CA ASN A 215 -10.42 -6.30 0.71
C ASN A 215 -9.51 -6.28 1.95
N ASP A 216 -10.00 -5.66 3.02
CA ASP A 216 -9.27 -5.49 4.29
C ASP A 216 -8.78 -6.84 4.87
N THR A 217 -9.66 -7.84 4.94
CA THR A 217 -9.35 -9.18 5.48
C THR A 217 -8.18 -9.83 4.72
N GLY A 218 -8.26 -9.84 3.38
CA GLY A 218 -7.25 -10.44 2.53
C GLY A 218 -5.93 -9.66 2.55
N ALA A 219 -5.98 -8.33 2.58
CA ALA A 219 -4.80 -7.48 2.66
C ALA A 219 -4.04 -7.69 3.99
N ASP A 220 -4.76 -7.67 5.13
CA ASP A 220 -4.18 -7.90 6.45
C ASP A 220 -3.62 -9.32 6.59
N LEU A 221 -4.31 -10.30 6.01
CA LEU A 221 -3.83 -11.67 5.95
C LEU A 221 -2.52 -11.77 5.17
N LEU A 222 -2.43 -11.20 3.96
CA LEU A 222 -1.21 -11.25 3.14
C LEU A 222 -0.03 -10.61 3.87
N HIS A 223 -0.22 -9.44 4.47
CA HIS A 223 0.81 -8.75 5.24
C HIS A 223 1.30 -9.58 6.43
N SER A 224 0.38 -10.16 7.18
CA SER A 224 0.68 -11.01 8.33
C SER A 224 1.37 -12.30 7.91
N PHE A 225 0.90 -12.91 6.82
CA PHE A 225 1.48 -14.13 6.25
C PHE A 225 2.88 -13.88 5.71
N LEU A 226 3.14 -12.74 5.07
CA LEU A 226 4.47 -12.35 4.60
C LEU A 226 5.48 -12.29 5.75
N LYS A 227 5.11 -11.68 6.89
CA LYS A 227 5.96 -11.64 8.08
C LYS A 227 6.18 -13.03 8.68
N TRP A 228 5.11 -13.80 8.82
CA TRP A 228 5.16 -15.14 9.42
C TRP A 228 5.98 -16.12 8.56
N ASN A 229 5.77 -16.11 7.24
CA ASN A 229 6.39 -17.02 6.29
C ASN A 229 7.91 -16.87 6.22
N LYS A 230 8.46 -15.67 6.51
CA LYS A 230 9.91 -15.45 6.60
C LYS A 230 10.61 -16.43 7.56
N ARG A 231 9.92 -16.89 8.60
CA ARG A 231 10.45 -17.84 9.61
C ARG A 231 9.80 -19.22 9.57
N ASN A 232 8.79 -19.42 8.71
CA ASN A 232 7.92 -20.59 8.72
C ASN A 232 7.67 -21.17 7.32
N ARG A 233 8.66 -21.11 6.43
CA ARG A 233 8.52 -21.46 4.99
C ARG A 233 8.00 -22.89 4.75
N THR A 234 8.29 -23.82 5.64
CA THR A 234 7.91 -25.23 5.54
C THR A 234 6.76 -25.61 6.47
N THR A 235 6.33 -24.69 7.34
CA THR A 235 5.22 -24.94 8.26
C THR A 235 3.90 -24.92 7.50
N ASP A 236 2.98 -25.78 7.91
CA ASP A 236 1.61 -25.81 7.40
C ASP A 236 0.95 -24.42 7.52
N PRO A 237 0.49 -23.80 6.42
CA PRO A 237 -0.20 -22.51 6.46
C PRO A 237 -1.52 -22.51 7.24
N LEU A 238 -2.18 -23.66 7.44
CA LEU A 238 -3.42 -23.71 8.24
C LEU A 238 -3.17 -23.34 9.71
N ARG A 239 -2.01 -23.71 10.26
CA ARG A 239 -1.59 -23.27 11.60
C ARG A 239 -1.44 -21.76 11.71
N PHE A 240 -1.08 -21.10 10.61
CA PHE A 240 -1.04 -19.63 10.58
C PHE A 240 -2.46 -19.06 10.62
N LEU A 241 -3.37 -19.62 9.83
CA LEU A 241 -4.76 -19.16 9.74
C LEU A 241 -5.48 -19.29 11.08
N ASP A 242 -5.39 -20.45 11.73
CA ASP A 242 -6.03 -20.70 13.03
C ASP A 242 -5.60 -19.67 14.06
N ARG A 243 -4.28 -19.40 14.15
CA ARG A 243 -3.72 -18.40 15.05
C ARG A 243 -4.18 -16.98 14.68
N LEU A 244 -4.22 -16.65 13.40
CA LEU A 244 -4.62 -15.31 12.94
C LEU A 244 -6.08 -15.02 13.27
N LEU A 245 -6.98 -15.99 13.05
CA LEU A 245 -8.40 -15.84 13.36
C LEU A 245 -8.63 -15.71 14.88
N ASP A 246 -7.91 -16.47 15.70
CA ASP A 246 -7.92 -16.32 17.16
C ASP A 246 -7.42 -14.93 17.60
N GLU A 247 -6.32 -14.44 17.00
CA GLU A 247 -5.81 -13.07 17.23
C GLU A 247 -6.82 -11.98 16.83
N TRP A 248 -7.65 -12.25 15.82
CA TRP A 248 -8.74 -11.36 15.39
C TRP A 248 -10.05 -11.56 16.18
N GLY A 249 -10.11 -12.54 17.08
CA GLY A 249 -11.28 -12.83 17.91
C GLY A 249 -12.41 -13.60 17.20
N PHE A 250 -12.13 -14.22 16.06
CA PHE A 250 -13.08 -15.04 15.33
C PHE A 250 -12.98 -16.51 15.71
N GLN A 251 -14.13 -17.17 15.88
CA GLN A 251 -14.17 -18.59 16.18
C GLN A 251 -13.91 -19.43 14.92
N PRO A 252 -13.22 -20.59 15.04
CA PRO A 252 -13.07 -21.51 13.93
C PRO A 252 -14.43 -22.00 13.41
N ILE A 253 -14.55 -22.10 12.08
CA ILE A 253 -15.71 -22.70 11.43
C ILE A 253 -15.35 -24.09 10.90
N ASP A 254 -16.37 -24.91 10.61
CA ASP A 254 -16.17 -26.06 9.74
C ASP A 254 -15.98 -25.58 8.29
N TRP A 255 -14.72 -25.57 7.87
CA TRP A 255 -14.28 -25.11 6.55
C TRP A 255 -14.87 -25.90 5.39
N THR A 256 -15.40 -27.10 5.62
CA THR A 256 -15.88 -28.01 4.57
C THR A 256 -17.36 -27.82 4.24
N VAL A 257 -18.12 -27.09 5.07
CA VAL A 257 -19.56 -26.89 4.90
C VAL A 257 -19.86 -26.08 3.64
N THR A 258 -20.58 -26.68 2.69
CA THR A 258 -21.07 -25.98 1.48
C THR A 258 -22.57 -26.17 1.24
N ASP A 259 -23.27 -26.88 2.12
CA ASP A 259 -24.71 -27.08 2.01
C ASP A 259 -25.46 -25.73 2.15
N PRO A 260 -26.34 -25.35 1.21
CA PRO A 260 -27.02 -24.06 1.23
C PRO A 260 -27.77 -23.74 2.52
N ALA A 261 -28.45 -24.72 3.13
CA ALA A 261 -29.21 -24.51 4.35
C ALA A 261 -28.28 -24.26 5.55
N MET A 262 -27.18 -25.02 5.64
CA MET A 262 -26.17 -24.83 6.68
C MET A 262 -25.44 -23.50 6.52
N VAL A 263 -25.05 -23.14 5.29
CA VAL A 263 -24.39 -21.85 5.00
C VAL A 263 -25.31 -20.68 5.35
N ASN A 264 -26.60 -20.77 5.00
CA ASN A 264 -27.58 -19.75 5.38
C ASN A 264 -27.74 -19.63 6.91
N ALA A 265 -27.75 -20.76 7.62
CA ALA A 265 -27.82 -20.77 9.09
C ALA A 265 -26.58 -20.14 9.73
N MET A 266 -25.38 -20.46 9.23
CA MET A 266 -24.12 -19.85 9.67
C MET A 266 -24.12 -18.34 9.42
N GLY A 267 -24.46 -17.92 8.21
CA GLY A 267 -24.51 -16.51 7.83
C GLY A 267 -25.57 -15.71 8.57
N SER A 268 -26.65 -16.36 9.04
CA SER A 268 -27.65 -15.71 9.90
C SER A 268 -27.19 -15.57 11.35
N SER A 269 -26.38 -16.52 11.84
CA SER A 269 -25.89 -16.53 13.22
C SER A 269 -24.70 -15.60 13.43
N ASP A 270 -23.76 -15.58 12.48
CA ASP A 270 -22.56 -14.73 12.52
C ASP A 270 -22.15 -14.33 11.09
N PRO A 271 -22.84 -13.34 10.51
CA PRO A 271 -22.57 -12.90 9.14
C PRO A 271 -21.12 -12.44 8.97
N ILE A 272 -20.62 -11.64 9.92
CA ILE A 272 -19.28 -11.05 9.86
C ILE A 272 -18.22 -12.15 9.99
N GLY A 273 -18.36 -13.05 10.96
CA GLY A 273 -17.41 -14.14 11.13
C GLY A 273 -17.36 -15.09 9.94
N LEU A 274 -18.49 -15.36 9.30
CA LEU A 274 -18.53 -16.19 8.09
C LEU A 274 -17.85 -15.50 6.90
N ASP A 275 -18.08 -14.20 6.71
CA ASP A 275 -17.43 -13.42 5.64
C ASP A 275 -15.92 -13.38 5.85
N VAL A 276 -15.45 -13.04 7.06
CA VAL A 276 -14.03 -13.03 7.41
C VAL A 276 -13.41 -14.41 7.22
N ALA A 277 -14.07 -15.49 7.64
CA ALA A 277 -13.57 -16.83 7.42
C ALA A 277 -13.42 -17.14 5.93
N ASN A 278 -14.45 -16.90 5.11
CA ASN A 278 -14.42 -17.15 3.67
C ASN A 278 -13.33 -16.34 2.97
N GLU A 279 -13.25 -15.04 3.23
CA GLU A 279 -12.21 -14.17 2.68
C GLU A 279 -10.82 -14.64 3.10
N SER A 280 -10.64 -15.03 4.36
CA SER A 280 -9.34 -15.46 4.89
C SER A 280 -8.83 -16.75 4.24
N ILE A 281 -9.67 -17.78 4.07
CA ILE A 281 -9.21 -19.04 3.45
C ILE A 281 -8.93 -18.86 1.96
N ILE A 282 -9.73 -18.05 1.27
CA ILE A 282 -9.47 -17.69 -0.13
C ILE A 282 -8.15 -16.92 -0.22
N ALA A 283 -7.98 -15.86 0.55
CA ALA A 283 -6.75 -15.07 0.60
C ALA A 283 -5.53 -15.94 0.92
N LEU A 284 -5.63 -16.84 1.90
CA LEU A 284 -4.54 -17.75 2.27
C LEU A 284 -4.06 -18.60 1.09
N ALA A 285 -4.97 -19.18 0.31
CA ALA A 285 -4.60 -19.99 -0.85
C ALA A 285 -3.73 -19.20 -1.83
N PHE A 286 -4.12 -17.96 -2.14
CA PHE A 286 -3.36 -17.10 -3.05
C PHE A 286 -2.09 -16.54 -2.40
N ALA A 287 -2.08 -16.23 -1.10
CA ALA A 287 -0.90 -15.80 -0.37
C ALA A 287 0.19 -16.89 -0.35
N VAL A 288 -0.23 -18.14 -0.19
CA VAL A 288 0.65 -19.30 -0.25
C VAL A 288 1.28 -19.47 -1.63
N VAL A 289 0.51 -19.31 -2.72
CA VAL A 289 1.08 -19.28 -4.08
C VAL A 289 2.06 -18.12 -4.24
N LYS A 290 1.67 -16.90 -3.84
CA LYS A 290 2.49 -15.69 -3.93
C LYS A 290 3.85 -15.84 -3.25
N LEU A 291 3.91 -16.46 -2.08
CA LEU A 291 5.14 -16.53 -1.28
C LEU A 291 5.89 -17.87 -1.34
N ARG A 292 5.25 -18.94 -1.79
CA ARG A 292 5.84 -20.29 -1.85
C ARG A 292 5.84 -20.91 -3.25
N GLY A 293 5.19 -20.27 -4.23
CA GLY A 293 5.14 -20.73 -5.62
C GLY A 293 4.26 -21.96 -5.85
N LYS A 294 3.50 -22.42 -4.86
CA LYS A 294 2.56 -23.55 -4.94
C LYS A 294 1.61 -23.54 -3.74
N CYS A 295 0.39 -24.06 -3.91
CA CYS A 295 -0.58 -24.22 -2.84
C CYS A 295 -0.78 -25.71 -2.49
N PRO A 296 -0.78 -26.11 -1.20
CA PRO A 296 -1.19 -27.45 -0.81
C PRO A 296 -2.64 -27.77 -1.27
N PRO A 297 -2.93 -28.97 -1.80
CA PRO A 297 -4.26 -29.32 -2.28
C PRO A 297 -5.37 -29.15 -1.24
N GLU A 298 -5.09 -29.48 0.03
CA GLU A 298 -6.03 -29.28 1.13
C GLU A 298 -6.50 -27.83 1.26
N ILE A 299 -5.57 -26.87 1.18
CA ILE A 299 -5.91 -25.43 1.23
C ILE A 299 -6.73 -25.02 0.00
N VAL A 300 -6.43 -25.60 -1.16
CA VAL A 300 -7.21 -25.36 -2.40
C VAL A 300 -8.65 -25.83 -2.22
N GLU A 301 -8.89 -27.02 -1.65
CA GLU A 301 -10.25 -27.53 -1.39
C GLU A 301 -11.01 -26.63 -0.41
N LEU A 302 -10.37 -26.21 0.68
CA LEU A 302 -11.01 -25.33 1.66
C LEU A 302 -11.31 -23.94 1.07
N ALA A 303 -10.43 -23.42 0.23
CA ALA A 303 -10.67 -22.17 -0.50
C ALA A 303 -11.82 -22.31 -1.50
N LEU A 304 -11.92 -23.43 -2.22
CA LEU A 304 -13.07 -23.72 -3.10
C LEU A 304 -14.39 -23.79 -2.32
N ALA A 305 -14.38 -24.38 -1.12
CA ALA A 305 -15.53 -24.37 -0.23
C ALA A 305 -15.91 -22.94 0.18
N GLY A 306 -14.93 -22.11 0.55
CA GLY A 306 -15.12 -20.67 0.81
C GLY A 306 -15.75 -19.94 -0.37
N VAL A 307 -15.24 -20.14 -1.58
CA VAL A 307 -15.79 -19.56 -2.83
C VAL A 307 -17.25 -19.97 -3.05
N ASN A 308 -17.60 -21.22 -2.76
CA ASN A 308 -18.97 -21.70 -2.92
C ASN A 308 -19.92 -21.05 -1.91
N ARG A 309 -19.47 -20.86 -0.65
CA ARG A 309 -20.22 -20.13 0.36
C ARG A 309 -20.43 -18.67 -0.04
N THR A 310 -19.37 -17.97 -0.46
CA THR A 310 -19.46 -16.58 -0.94
C THR A 310 -20.42 -16.45 -2.12
N ALA A 311 -20.37 -17.36 -3.09
CA ALA A 311 -21.29 -17.34 -4.23
C ALA A 311 -22.76 -17.47 -3.80
N PHE A 312 -23.04 -18.36 -2.84
CA PHE A 312 -24.38 -18.50 -2.28
C PHE A 312 -24.82 -17.23 -1.55
N LEU A 313 -23.96 -16.63 -0.71
CA LEU A 313 -24.28 -15.41 0.03
C LEU A 313 -24.54 -14.22 -0.90
N VAL A 314 -23.74 -14.06 -1.97
CA VAL A 314 -23.96 -13.02 -2.99
C VAL A 314 -25.30 -13.21 -3.69
N GLU A 315 -25.68 -14.45 -4.02
CA GLU A 315 -26.98 -14.76 -4.64
C GLU A 315 -28.14 -14.33 -3.74
N GLN A 316 -28.06 -14.66 -2.44
CA GLN A 316 -29.08 -14.34 -1.45
C GLN A 316 -29.08 -12.86 -1.02
N SER A 317 -28.01 -12.11 -1.28
CA SER A 317 -27.90 -10.70 -0.86
C SER A 317 -28.92 -9.78 -1.55
N ASP A 318 -29.25 -8.67 -0.91
CA ASP A 318 -30.05 -7.58 -1.49
C ASP A 318 -29.21 -6.61 -2.36
N CYS A 319 -27.98 -7.01 -2.72
CA CYS A 319 -27.10 -6.18 -3.54
C CYS A 319 -27.71 -5.92 -4.92
N LYS A 320 -27.43 -4.72 -5.47
CA LYS A 320 -27.84 -4.34 -6.82
C LYS A 320 -27.27 -5.34 -7.84
N ALA A 321 -28.02 -5.62 -8.92
CA ALA A 321 -27.62 -6.56 -9.97
C ALA A 321 -26.20 -6.33 -10.48
N LYS A 322 -25.82 -5.07 -10.75
CA LYS A 322 -24.45 -4.71 -11.18
C LYS A 322 -23.37 -5.12 -10.18
N ILE A 323 -23.65 -5.05 -8.87
CA ILE A 323 -22.71 -5.49 -7.82
C ILE A 323 -22.61 -7.02 -7.83
N LYS A 324 -23.73 -7.73 -7.96
CA LYS A 324 -23.73 -9.20 -8.08
C LYS A 324 -22.94 -9.66 -9.30
N GLU A 325 -23.12 -9.01 -10.46
CA GLU A 325 -22.37 -9.30 -11.69
C GLU A 325 -20.85 -9.19 -11.49
N LEU A 326 -20.39 -8.13 -10.79
CA LEU A 326 -18.97 -7.96 -10.44
C LEU A 326 -18.48 -9.13 -9.58
N TRP A 327 -19.21 -9.47 -8.52
CA TRP A 327 -18.87 -10.60 -7.66
C TRP A 327 -18.84 -11.92 -8.41
N TYR A 328 -19.82 -12.21 -9.28
CA TYR A 328 -19.83 -13.44 -10.05
C TYR A 328 -18.64 -13.55 -11.00
N ALA A 329 -18.23 -12.45 -11.63
CA ALA A 329 -17.04 -12.43 -12.48
C ALA A 329 -15.77 -12.75 -11.67
N SER A 330 -15.61 -12.14 -10.50
CA SER A 330 -14.47 -12.36 -9.60
C SER A 330 -14.45 -13.79 -9.03
N ILE A 331 -15.60 -14.29 -8.57
CA ILE A 331 -15.78 -15.67 -8.10
C ILE A 331 -15.43 -16.67 -9.20
N ALA A 332 -15.85 -16.43 -10.44
CA ALA A 332 -15.52 -17.30 -11.57
C ALA A 332 -14.01 -17.35 -11.84
N LYS A 333 -13.32 -16.19 -11.79
CA LYS A 333 -11.86 -16.12 -11.91
C LYS A 333 -11.16 -16.90 -10.80
N ILE A 334 -11.50 -16.63 -9.54
CA ILE A 334 -10.93 -17.29 -8.36
C ILE A 334 -11.13 -18.80 -8.46
N ARG A 335 -12.36 -19.26 -8.73
CA ARG A 335 -12.69 -20.68 -8.86
C ARG A 335 -11.89 -21.37 -9.97
N THR A 336 -11.74 -20.71 -11.12
CA THR A 336 -10.98 -21.25 -12.25
C THR A 336 -9.52 -21.46 -11.85
N LYS A 337 -8.88 -20.43 -11.26
CA LYS A 337 -7.48 -20.53 -10.83
C LYS A 337 -7.27 -21.56 -9.72
N LEU A 338 -8.17 -21.64 -8.74
CA LEU A 338 -8.10 -22.68 -7.70
C LEU A 338 -8.20 -24.10 -8.30
N ASN A 339 -9.07 -24.32 -9.29
CA ASN A 339 -9.14 -25.62 -9.98
C ASN A 339 -7.89 -25.95 -10.81
N GLU A 340 -7.19 -24.95 -11.33
CA GLU A 340 -5.88 -25.15 -11.97
C GLU A 340 -4.82 -25.56 -10.95
N LEU A 341 -4.78 -24.91 -9.79
CA LEU A 341 -3.85 -25.21 -8.68
C LEU A 341 -4.10 -26.59 -8.03
N ARG A 342 -5.28 -27.16 -8.24
CA ARG A 342 -5.66 -28.49 -7.76
C ARG A 342 -4.97 -29.61 -8.54
N ARG A 343 -4.60 -29.36 -9.80
CA ARG A 343 -3.95 -30.32 -10.71
C ARG A 343 -2.45 -30.36 -10.45
#